data_AF-A0A3P8YRP2-F1
#
_entry.id   AF-A0A3P8YRP2-F1
#
_cell.length_a   1.000
_cell.length_b   1.000
_cell.length_c   1.000
_cell.angle_alpha   90.00
_cell.angle_beta   90.00
_cell.angle_gamma   90.00
#
_symmetry.space_group_name_H-M   'P 1'
#
loop_
_entity.id
_entity.type
_entity.pdbx_description
1 polymer ?
#
loop_
_entity_poly.entity_id
_entity_poly.type
_entity_poly.pdbx_seq_one_letter_code
_entity_poly.pdbx_strand_id
1 'polypeptide(L)'
;MKGFIDCHCHISAGDFDQDIEEVIENSKTAGLLAIVAVAEHAGEFEKIIHLSQRFPGFIFPCLGVHPVQGSAPEPQRGALLQDLDAALPLIEKYKEHLIAIGEVGLDFTPRFVNSDTDKDSQRQVLIRQAEIAKQLDLPLNVHSRSAGRPTIHLLKEQGVEKALLHAFDGKPSVAMEGVKAGYLFSIPPSIVRSEQQKLVKQLPLESMCLETDSPALGPEKQVGLFMFISLFTHNSSKERHGKFICMAHFTHRGNSKCLTLEKISHTRNTFSIKDKAYRKYPITF
;
A
#
# COMPACT_ATOMS: atom_id res chain seq x y z
N MET A 1 -9.06 -17.81 11.62
CA MET A 1 -9.27 -16.42 12.09
C MET A 1 -9.79 -15.59 10.93
N LYS A 2 -10.77 -14.71 11.17
CA LYS A 2 -11.16 -13.66 10.21
C LYS A 2 -10.47 -12.38 10.67
N GLY A 3 -9.69 -11.75 9.81
CA GLY A 3 -8.96 -10.52 10.13
C GLY A 3 -8.33 -9.93 8.88
N PHE A 4 -7.72 -8.77 9.01
CA PHE A 4 -7.14 -8.01 7.90
C PHE A 4 -5.62 -8.15 7.88
N ILE A 5 -5.01 -7.87 6.73
CA ILE A 5 -3.57 -7.69 6.58
C ILE A 5 -3.38 -6.31 5.96
N ASP A 6 -2.50 -5.51 6.54
CA ASP A 6 -2.04 -4.27 5.94
C ASP A 6 -0.80 -4.60 5.12
N CYS A 7 -0.95 -4.65 3.80
CA CYS A 7 0.13 -5.08 2.91
C CYS A 7 1.13 -3.97 2.55
N HIS A 8 0.95 -2.75 3.06
CA HIS A 8 1.87 -1.64 2.84
C HIS A 8 1.73 -0.56 3.91
N CYS A 9 2.75 -0.39 4.76
CA CYS A 9 2.76 0.60 5.84
C CYS A 9 4.19 1.11 6.11
N HIS A 10 4.35 2.44 6.23
CA HIS A 10 5.58 3.08 6.67
C HIS A 10 5.64 3.15 8.19
N ILE A 11 5.52 2.00 8.86
CA ILE A 11 5.49 1.91 10.33
C ILE A 11 6.80 2.32 11.00
N SER A 12 7.89 2.44 10.22
CA SER A 12 9.18 3.01 10.65
C SER A 12 9.23 4.54 10.59
N ALA A 13 8.19 5.22 10.11
CA ALA A 13 8.14 6.68 10.09
C ALA A 13 8.32 7.27 11.49
N GLY A 14 8.94 8.46 11.57
CA GLY A 14 9.17 9.15 12.84
C GLY A 14 7.88 9.52 13.58
N ASP A 15 6.76 9.61 12.87
CA ASP A 15 5.42 9.85 13.42
C ASP A 15 5.02 8.83 14.50
N PHE A 16 5.58 7.62 14.47
CA PHE A 16 5.25 6.53 15.40
C PHE A 16 6.28 6.34 16.53
N ASP A 17 7.33 7.17 16.60
CA ASP A 17 8.44 6.96 17.54
C ASP A 17 8.04 7.01 19.02
N GLN A 18 6.97 7.73 19.34
CA GLN A 18 6.53 7.95 20.72
C GLN A 18 5.45 6.97 21.18
N ASP A 19 4.73 6.34 20.26
CA ASP A 19 3.50 5.59 20.54
C ASP A 19 3.37 4.26 19.77
N ILE A 20 4.47 3.73 19.22
CA ILE A 20 4.46 2.50 18.42
C ILE A 20 3.79 1.32 19.13
N GLU A 21 3.97 1.14 20.44
CA GLU A 21 3.34 0.05 21.19
C GLU A 21 1.82 0.20 21.25
N GLU A 22 1.34 1.42 21.48
CA GLU A 22 -0.09 1.74 21.47
C GLU A 22 -0.68 1.56 20.07
N VAL A 23 0.03 2.02 19.03
CA VAL A 23 -0.37 1.84 17.62
C VAL A 23 -0.53 0.36 17.28
N ILE A 24 0.42 -0.49 17.67
CA ILE A 24 0.38 -1.93 17.41
C ILE A 24 -0.76 -2.61 18.18
N GLU A 25 -0.98 -2.26 19.45
CA GLU A 25 -2.06 -2.84 20.26
C GLU A 25 -3.44 -2.43 19.73
N ASN A 26 -3.61 -1.16 19.37
CA ASN A 26 -4.82 -0.67 18.73
C ASN A 26 -5.08 -1.37 17.38
N SER A 27 -4.03 -1.60 16.59
CA SER A 27 -4.13 -2.31 15.32
C SER A 27 -4.61 -3.75 15.49
N LYS A 28 -4.07 -4.48 16.47
CA LYS A 28 -4.50 -5.85 16.82
C LYS A 28 -5.95 -5.87 17.30
N THR A 29 -6.32 -4.95 18.18
CA THR A 29 -7.69 -4.82 18.71
C THR A 29 -8.69 -4.49 17.60
N ALA A 30 -8.28 -3.75 16.58
CA ALA A 30 -9.08 -3.45 15.39
C ALA A 30 -9.20 -4.64 14.40
N GLY A 31 -8.55 -5.77 14.69
CA GLY A 31 -8.64 -7.00 13.88
C GLY A 31 -7.57 -7.13 12.80
N LEU A 32 -6.49 -6.34 12.87
CA LEU A 32 -5.32 -6.55 12.03
C LEU A 32 -4.56 -7.80 12.50
N LEU A 33 -4.14 -8.61 11.54
CA LEU A 33 -3.36 -9.82 11.79
C LEU A 33 -1.87 -9.60 11.50
N ALA A 34 -1.54 -8.73 10.55
CA ALA A 34 -0.17 -8.45 10.14
C ALA A 34 -0.04 -7.10 9.42
N ILE A 35 1.17 -6.53 9.48
CA ILE A 35 1.64 -5.35 8.76
C ILE A 35 2.86 -5.74 7.93
N VAL A 36 2.86 -5.37 6.65
CA VAL A 36 4.06 -5.36 5.82
C VAL A 36 4.71 -3.99 5.93
N ALA A 37 5.86 -3.93 6.57
CA ALA A 37 6.62 -2.72 6.82
C ALA A 37 7.56 -2.43 5.66
N VAL A 38 7.37 -1.28 5.01
CA VAL A 38 8.22 -0.77 3.92
C VAL A 38 9.04 0.43 4.39
N ALA A 39 10.17 0.66 3.73
CA ALA A 39 11.00 1.85 3.95
C ALA A 39 10.79 2.89 2.85
N GLU A 40 10.81 4.18 3.20
CA GLU A 40 11.00 5.27 2.23
C GLU A 40 12.49 5.40 1.86
N HIS A 41 13.39 5.13 2.81
CA HIS A 41 14.83 5.20 2.57
C HIS A 41 15.63 4.10 3.28
N ALA A 42 16.80 3.75 2.73
CA ALA A 42 17.66 2.69 3.25
C ALA A 42 18.08 2.86 4.72
N GLY A 43 18.12 4.11 5.21
CA GLY A 43 18.36 4.41 6.63
C GLY A 43 17.33 3.83 7.61
N GLU A 44 16.15 3.43 7.14
CA GLU A 44 15.10 2.81 7.99
C GLU A 44 15.20 1.29 8.08
N PHE A 45 16.06 0.65 7.27
CA PHE A 45 16.08 -0.81 7.14
C PHE A 45 16.31 -1.50 8.50
N GLU A 46 17.32 -1.04 9.24
CA GLU A 46 17.62 -1.57 10.58
C GLU A 46 16.46 -1.36 11.57
N LYS A 47 15.76 -0.23 11.48
CA LYS A 47 14.57 0.07 12.30
C LYS A 47 13.41 -0.88 11.98
N ILE A 48 13.16 -1.14 10.70
CA ILE A 48 12.13 -2.10 10.23
C ILE A 48 12.47 -3.51 10.73
N ILE A 49 13.72 -3.94 10.61
CA ILE A 49 14.15 -5.25 11.11
C ILE A 49 13.97 -5.33 12.63
N HIS A 50 14.38 -4.33 13.39
CA HIS A 50 14.16 -4.28 14.83
C HIS A 50 12.68 -4.33 15.19
N LEU A 51 11.81 -3.61 14.46
CA LEU A 51 10.35 -3.68 14.66
C LEU A 51 9.80 -5.09 14.38
N SER A 52 10.28 -5.77 13.33
CA SER A 52 9.87 -7.15 13.02
C SER A 52 10.25 -8.15 14.12
N GLN A 53 11.44 -7.98 14.72
CA GLN A 53 11.91 -8.81 15.84
C GLN A 53 11.16 -8.50 17.14
N ARG A 54 10.81 -7.23 17.36
CA ARG A 54 10.07 -6.77 18.53
C ARG A 54 8.61 -7.20 18.53
N PHE A 55 8.00 -7.28 17.34
CA PHE A 55 6.61 -7.68 17.15
C PHE A 55 6.51 -8.91 16.23
N PRO A 56 7.05 -10.06 16.66
CA PRO A 56 7.15 -11.26 15.82
C PRO A 56 5.77 -11.79 15.44
N GLY A 57 5.63 -12.20 14.19
CA GLY A 57 4.36 -12.70 13.63
C GLY A 57 3.32 -11.61 13.34
N PHE A 58 3.66 -10.33 13.57
CA PHE A 58 2.78 -9.19 13.29
C PHE A 58 3.41 -8.21 12.30
N ILE A 59 4.69 -7.85 12.46
CA ILE A 59 5.40 -6.98 11.51
C ILE A 59 6.31 -7.83 10.62
N PHE A 60 6.15 -7.67 9.31
CA PHE A 60 6.92 -8.38 8.30
C PHE A 60 7.74 -7.39 7.45
N PRO A 61 9.07 -7.55 7.38
CA PRO A 61 9.93 -6.57 6.75
C PRO A 61 9.94 -6.73 5.22
N CYS A 62 9.89 -5.59 4.54
CA CYS A 62 10.02 -5.43 3.11
C CYS A 62 11.08 -4.34 2.88
N LEU A 63 12.23 -4.71 2.31
CA LEU A 63 13.36 -3.80 2.12
C LEU A 63 13.68 -3.62 0.64
N GLY A 64 13.92 -2.36 0.24
CA GLY A 64 14.09 -1.94 -1.14
C GLY A 64 14.34 -0.43 -1.22
N VAL A 65 14.82 0.02 -2.36
CA VAL A 65 15.09 1.43 -2.65
C VAL A 65 13.93 2.05 -3.41
N HIS A 66 13.27 3.00 -2.75
CA HIS A 66 12.16 3.78 -3.28
C HIS A 66 12.59 4.64 -4.48
N PRO A 67 11.76 4.85 -5.52
CA PRO A 67 12.14 5.64 -6.72
C PRO A 67 12.46 7.11 -6.45
N VAL A 68 12.00 7.66 -5.32
CA VAL A 68 12.33 9.01 -4.86
C VAL A 68 13.27 8.90 -3.67
N GLN A 69 14.43 9.55 -3.77
CA GLN A 69 15.49 9.55 -2.77
C GLN A 69 15.74 10.96 -2.24
N GLY A 70 16.24 11.06 -1.01
CA GLY A 70 16.52 12.31 -0.32
C GLY A 70 15.45 12.66 0.73
N SER A 71 15.88 13.32 1.79
CA SER A 71 15.04 13.82 2.87
C SER A 71 15.42 15.26 3.19
N ALA A 72 14.46 16.04 3.71
CA ALA A 72 14.72 17.42 4.09
C ALA A 72 15.90 17.49 5.09
N PRO A 73 16.86 18.43 4.93
CA PRO A 73 16.80 19.62 4.06
C PRO A 73 17.27 19.41 2.62
N GLU A 74 17.82 18.23 2.27
CA GLU A 74 18.30 17.95 0.92
C GLU A 74 17.13 17.84 -0.08
N PRO A 75 17.32 18.29 -1.32
CA PRO A 75 16.28 18.17 -2.34
C PRO A 75 16.06 16.70 -2.71
N GLN A 76 14.79 16.31 -2.76
CA GLN A 76 14.38 15.00 -3.28
C GLN A 76 14.69 14.88 -4.77
N ARG A 77 15.15 13.71 -5.20
CA ARG A 77 15.49 13.37 -6.59
C ARG A 77 15.06 11.94 -6.94
N GLY A 78 15.08 11.61 -8.23
CA GLY A 78 14.98 10.22 -8.67
C GLY A 78 16.13 9.33 -8.16
N ALA A 79 15.84 8.06 -7.91
CA ALA A 79 16.81 7.05 -7.51
C ALA A 79 17.83 6.75 -8.62
N LEU A 80 19.06 6.48 -8.19
CA LEU A 80 20.20 6.09 -9.02
C LEU A 80 20.73 4.73 -8.56
N LEU A 81 21.53 4.07 -9.41
CA LEU A 81 22.16 2.79 -9.04
C LEU A 81 23.03 2.88 -7.79
N GLN A 82 23.66 4.05 -7.51
CA GLN A 82 24.46 4.22 -6.29
C GLN A 82 23.62 4.13 -5.02
N ASP A 83 22.34 4.53 -5.06
CA ASP A 83 21.44 4.40 -3.91
C ASP A 83 21.17 2.92 -3.61
N LEU A 84 21.00 2.11 -4.65
CA LEU A 84 20.87 0.66 -4.52
C LEU A 84 22.18 0.01 -4.05
N ASP A 85 23.31 0.35 -4.65
CA ASP A 85 24.62 -0.18 -4.26
C ASP A 85 24.92 0.06 -2.77
N ALA A 86 24.50 1.21 -2.23
CA ALA A 86 24.62 1.52 -0.81
C ALA A 86 23.67 0.69 0.08
N ALA A 87 22.49 0.33 -0.43
CA ALA A 87 21.48 -0.44 0.30
C ALA A 87 21.72 -1.96 0.25
N LEU A 88 22.37 -2.46 -0.81
CA LEU A 88 22.62 -3.89 -1.05
C LEU A 88 23.21 -4.66 0.14
N PRO A 89 24.22 -4.15 0.87
CA PRO A 89 24.79 -4.88 2.00
C PRO A 89 23.77 -5.18 3.11
N LEU A 90 22.82 -4.28 3.34
CA LEU A 90 21.77 -4.48 4.35
C LEU A 90 20.68 -5.42 3.86
N ILE A 91 20.30 -5.36 2.58
CA ILE A 91 19.37 -6.32 1.97
C ILE A 91 19.94 -7.73 2.08
N GLU A 92 21.21 -7.92 1.71
CA GLU A 92 21.89 -9.22 1.77
C GLU A 92 22.02 -9.73 3.22
N LYS A 93 22.39 -8.85 4.15
CA LYS A 93 22.48 -9.16 5.59
C LYS A 93 21.17 -9.70 6.16
N TYR A 94 20.03 -9.15 5.71
CA TYR A 94 18.71 -9.44 6.27
C TYR A 94 17.80 -10.29 5.38
N LYS A 95 18.30 -10.81 4.26
CA LYS A 95 17.50 -11.52 3.24
C LYS A 95 16.61 -12.64 3.81
N GLU A 96 17.09 -13.38 4.81
CA GLU A 96 16.35 -14.49 5.45
C GLU A 96 15.15 -14.02 6.28
N HIS A 97 15.04 -12.72 6.56
CA HIS A 97 13.94 -12.12 7.32
C HIS A 97 12.89 -11.50 6.40
N LEU A 98 13.23 -11.24 5.13
CA LEU A 98 12.40 -10.49 4.21
C LEU A 98 11.27 -11.34 3.66
N ILE A 99 10.09 -10.73 3.54
CA ILE A 99 8.94 -11.35 2.87
C ILE A 99 8.73 -10.85 1.44
N ALA A 100 9.40 -9.75 1.08
CA ALA A 100 9.26 -9.04 -0.18
C ALA A 100 10.45 -8.07 -0.36
N ILE A 101 10.69 -7.65 -1.60
CA ILE A 101 11.58 -6.54 -1.93
C ILE A 101 10.73 -5.31 -2.23
N GLY A 102 10.96 -4.23 -1.48
CA GLY A 102 10.13 -3.03 -1.52
C GLY A 102 10.41 -2.02 -0.40
N GLU A 103 9.94 -0.79 -0.50
CA GLU A 103 9.20 -0.25 -1.64
C GLU A 103 10.14 0.03 -2.82
N VAL A 104 9.81 -0.50 -4.00
CA VAL A 104 10.56 -0.28 -5.26
C VAL A 104 9.64 0.30 -6.29
N GLY A 105 10.11 0.92 -7.37
CA GLY A 105 9.17 1.33 -8.40
C GLY A 105 9.66 2.43 -9.33
N LEU A 106 8.70 3.16 -9.90
CA LEU A 106 8.93 4.34 -10.72
C LEU A 106 8.03 5.48 -10.23
N ASP A 107 8.61 6.67 -10.06
CA ASP A 107 7.88 7.90 -9.80
C ASP A 107 8.36 8.97 -10.80
N PHE A 108 7.52 9.23 -11.81
CA PHE A 108 7.80 10.21 -12.86
C PHE A 108 7.17 11.58 -12.57
N THR A 109 6.91 11.88 -11.29
CA THR A 109 6.47 13.21 -10.88
C THR A 109 7.51 14.25 -11.31
N PRO A 110 7.12 15.32 -12.04
CA PRO A 110 8.06 16.32 -12.56
C PRO A 110 8.95 16.98 -11.50
N ARG A 111 8.54 16.95 -10.23
CA ARG A 111 9.34 17.46 -9.12
C ARG A 111 10.66 16.69 -8.92
N PHE A 112 10.68 15.39 -9.20
CA PHE A 112 11.83 14.50 -8.93
C PHE A 112 12.55 14.07 -10.20
N VAL A 113 11.86 14.11 -11.34
CA VAL A 113 12.29 13.57 -12.64
C VAL A 113 11.97 14.60 -13.71
N ASN A 114 13.01 15.20 -14.29
CA ASN A 114 12.86 16.31 -15.25
C ASN A 114 13.31 15.95 -16.67
N SER A 115 13.98 14.81 -16.84
CA SER A 115 14.51 14.35 -18.13
C SER A 115 14.19 12.88 -18.37
N ASP A 116 14.32 12.43 -19.63
CA ASP A 116 14.22 11.00 -19.93
C ASP A 116 15.40 10.21 -19.35
N THR A 117 16.57 10.82 -19.18
CA THR A 117 17.72 10.24 -18.47
C THR A 117 17.38 9.93 -17.00
N ASP A 118 16.63 10.79 -16.32
CA ASP A 118 16.18 10.56 -14.94
C ASP A 118 15.22 9.37 -14.88
N LYS A 119 14.29 9.27 -15.84
CA LYS A 119 13.37 8.13 -15.95
C LYS A 119 14.14 6.83 -16.22
N ASP A 120 15.14 6.87 -17.09
CA ASP A 120 15.97 5.71 -17.40
C ASP A 120 16.77 5.27 -16.18
N SER A 121 17.25 6.21 -15.37
CA SER A 121 17.95 5.90 -14.13
C SER A 121 17.06 5.12 -13.14
N GLN A 122 15.82 5.58 -12.91
CA GLN A 122 14.86 4.82 -12.09
C GLN A 122 14.53 3.45 -12.68
N ARG A 123 14.41 3.32 -14.02
CA ARG A 123 14.20 2.02 -14.67
C ARG A 123 15.35 1.05 -14.40
N GLN A 124 16.60 1.51 -14.49
CA GLN A 124 17.76 0.67 -14.19
C GLN A 124 17.77 0.19 -12.73
N VAL A 125 17.42 1.07 -11.79
CA VAL A 125 17.26 0.70 -10.37
C VAL A 125 16.16 -0.35 -10.19
N LEU A 126 14.98 -0.17 -10.80
CA LEU A 126 13.89 -1.13 -10.71
C LEU A 126 14.23 -2.49 -11.37
N ILE A 127 14.92 -2.49 -12.52
CA ILE A 127 15.41 -3.71 -13.16
C ILE A 127 16.30 -4.49 -12.19
N ARG A 128 17.28 -3.82 -11.57
CA ARG A 128 18.20 -4.48 -10.65
C ARG A 128 17.50 -5.01 -9.40
N GLN A 129 16.51 -4.31 -8.88
CA GLN A 129 15.71 -4.79 -7.74
C GLN A 129 14.78 -5.96 -8.12
N ALA A 130 14.25 -5.99 -9.34
CA ALA A 130 13.51 -7.14 -9.87
C ALA A 130 14.41 -8.39 -10.02
N GLU A 131 15.68 -8.21 -10.39
CA GLU A 131 16.65 -9.31 -10.41
C GLU A 131 16.91 -9.86 -9.00
N ILE A 132 17.09 -8.99 -8.00
CA ILE A 132 17.28 -9.40 -6.60
C ILE A 132 16.06 -10.18 -6.09
N ALA A 133 14.85 -9.67 -6.35
CA ALA A 133 13.62 -10.34 -5.94
C ALA A 133 13.51 -11.75 -6.56
N LYS A 134 13.86 -11.92 -7.84
CA LYS A 134 13.91 -13.23 -8.49
C LYS A 134 14.96 -14.16 -7.88
N GLN A 135 16.15 -13.64 -7.55
CA GLN A 135 17.21 -14.43 -6.92
C GLN A 135 16.82 -14.94 -5.53
N LEU A 136 16.02 -14.16 -4.79
CA LEU A 136 15.54 -14.49 -3.45
C LEU A 136 14.18 -15.23 -3.47
N ASP A 137 13.56 -15.44 -4.64
CA ASP A 137 12.18 -15.91 -4.80
C ASP A 137 11.14 -15.10 -3.96
N LEU A 138 11.36 -13.80 -3.88
CA LEU A 138 10.49 -12.88 -3.16
C LEU A 138 9.59 -12.06 -4.11
N PRO A 139 8.36 -11.72 -3.70
CA PRO A 139 7.52 -10.78 -4.43
C PRO A 139 8.06 -9.35 -4.35
N LEU A 140 7.60 -8.49 -5.27
CA LEU A 140 7.84 -7.05 -5.21
C LEU A 140 6.67 -6.29 -4.57
N ASN A 141 6.95 -5.31 -3.71
CA ASN A 141 6.00 -4.27 -3.29
C ASN A 141 6.33 -2.96 -4.01
N VAL A 142 5.43 -2.52 -4.89
CA VAL A 142 5.76 -1.65 -6.02
C VAL A 142 5.04 -0.30 -5.95
N HIS A 143 5.83 0.76 -5.87
CA HIS A 143 5.47 2.14 -6.14
C HIS A 143 5.20 2.41 -7.62
N SER A 144 4.16 3.18 -7.89
CA SER A 144 3.97 3.79 -9.19
C SER A 144 3.22 5.10 -9.06
N ARG A 145 3.86 6.20 -9.43
CA ARG A 145 3.23 7.52 -9.53
C ARG A 145 3.59 8.20 -10.83
N SER A 146 2.56 8.66 -11.56
CA SER A 146 2.72 9.17 -12.94
C SER A 146 3.43 8.19 -13.90
N ALA A 147 3.54 6.91 -13.52
CA ALA A 147 4.38 5.91 -14.18
C ALA A 147 3.71 4.53 -14.33
N GLY A 148 2.40 4.40 -14.09
CA GLY A 148 1.74 3.09 -14.00
C GLY A 148 1.86 2.19 -15.23
N ARG A 149 1.79 2.75 -16.44
CA ARG A 149 2.03 1.98 -17.68
C ARG A 149 3.50 1.58 -17.83
N PRO A 150 4.47 2.51 -17.73
CA PRO A 150 5.89 2.16 -17.66
C PRO A 150 6.22 1.06 -16.65
N THR A 151 5.69 1.15 -15.42
CA THR A 151 5.95 0.18 -14.35
C THR A 151 5.45 -1.20 -14.72
N ILE A 152 4.16 -1.35 -15.08
CA ILE A 152 3.60 -2.66 -15.43
C ILE A 152 4.31 -3.27 -16.64
N HIS A 153 4.65 -2.46 -17.64
CA HIS A 153 5.36 -2.95 -18.82
C HIS A 153 6.74 -3.48 -18.45
N LEU A 154 7.53 -2.69 -17.71
CA LEU A 154 8.87 -3.06 -17.30
C LEU A 154 8.87 -4.35 -16.46
N LEU A 155 7.98 -4.47 -15.47
CA LEU A 155 7.87 -5.68 -14.65
C LEU A 155 7.61 -6.92 -15.51
N LYS A 156 6.73 -6.82 -16.51
CA LYS A 156 6.44 -7.91 -17.44
C LYS A 156 7.64 -8.24 -18.34
N GLU A 157 8.33 -7.23 -18.87
CA GLU A 157 9.56 -7.41 -19.66
C GLU A 157 10.66 -8.11 -18.85
N GLN A 158 10.77 -7.80 -17.56
CA GLN A 158 11.73 -8.42 -16.64
C GLN A 158 11.29 -9.80 -16.12
N GLY A 159 10.12 -10.31 -16.54
CA GLY A 159 9.61 -11.61 -16.14
C GLY A 159 9.26 -11.68 -14.64
N VAL A 160 8.81 -10.58 -14.05
CA VAL A 160 8.32 -10.58 -12.66
C VAL A 160 6.99 -11.31 -12.61
N GLU A 161 6.88 -12.32 -11.75
CA GLU A 161 5.65 -13.12 -11.60
C GLU A 161 4.77 -12.66 -10.43
N LYS A 162 5.40 -12.16 -9.36
CA LYS A 162 4.74 -11.82 -8.09
C LYS A 162 4.99 -10.34 -7.77
N ALA A 163 3.97 -9.50 -7.94
CA ALA A 163 4.05 -8.09 -7.61
C ALA A 163 2.74 -7.58 -7.00
N LEU A 164 2.87 -6.77 -5.95
CA LEU A 164 1.82 -5.94 -5.39
C LEU A 164 2.09 -4.49 -5.82
N LEU A 165 1.16 -3.90 -6.59
CA LEU A 165 1.21 -2.48 -6.94
C LEU A 165 0.45 -1.70 -5.88
N HIS A 166 1.20 -1.02 -5.01
CA HIS A 166 0.63 -0.22 -3.94
C HIS A 166 -0.01 1.06 -4.48
N ALA A 167 -1.10 1.51 -3.84
CA ALA A 167 -1.79 2.77 -4.10
C ALA A 167 -1.95 3.16 -5.59
N PHE A 168 -2.14 2.16 -6.48
CA PHE A 168 -2.00 2.38 -7.92
C PHE A 168 -2.96 3.45 -8.45
N ASP A 169 -2.41 4.51 -9.02
CA ASP A 169 -3.15 5.69 -9.51
C ASP A 169 -3.34 5.71 -11.05
N GLY A 170 -2.92 4.64 -11.73
CA GLY A 170 -2.96 4.53 -13.18
C GLY A 170 -4.35 4.22 -13.76
N LYS A 171 -4.42 4.18 -15.09
CA LYS A 171 -5.68 3.90 -15.81
C LYS A 171 -6.15 2.46 -15.56
N PRO A 172 -7.47 2.21 -15.43
CA PRO A 172 -8.02 0.86 -15.25
C PRO A 172 -7.59 -0.13 -16.34
N SER A 173 -7.52 0.31 -17.60
CA SER A 173 -7.08 -0.54 -18.72
C SER A 173 -5.66 -1.07 -18.52
N VAL A 174 -4.78 -0.27 -17.92
CA VAL A 174 -3.38 -0.64 -17.66
C VAL A 174 -3.31 -1.58 -16.46
N ALA A 175 -4.08 -1.32 -15.39
CA ALA A 175 -4.17 -2.22 -14.25
C ALA A 175 -4.66 -3.62 -14.68
N MET A 176 -5.62 -3.71 -15.61
CA MET A 176 -6.07 -4.99 -16.15
C MET A 176 -4.98 -5.76 -16.91
N GLU A 177 -3.96 -5.10 -17.45
CA GLU A 177 -2.79 -5.80 -17.98
C GLU A 177 -1.94 -6.42 -16.87
N GLY A 178 -1.83 -5.75 -15.71
CA GLY A 178 -1.17 -6.29 -14.52
C GLY A 178 -1.94 -7.46 -13.90
N VAL A 179 -3.27 -7.36 -13.82
CA VAL A 179 -4.15 -8.47 -13.38
C VAL A 179 -3.91 -9.72 -14.23
N LYS A 180 -3.85 -9.57 -15.57
CA LYS A 180 -3.55 -10.69 -16.47
C LYS A 180 -2.16 -11.29 -16.29
N ALA A 181 -1.22 -10.51 -15.73
CA ALA A 181 0.12 -10.96 -15.39
C ALA A 181 0.21 -11.57 -13.97
N GLY A 182 -0.91 -11.63 -13.23
CA GLY A 182 -0.95 -12.18 -11.87
C GLY A 182 -0.65 -11.17 -10.76
N TYR A 183 -0.58 -9.87 -11.08
CA TYR A 183 -0.27 -8.83 -10.09
C TYR A 183 -1.48 -8.47 -9.22
N LEU A 184 -1.19 -8.07 -7.99
CA LEU A 184 -2.16 -7.58 -7.01
C LEU A 184 -2.11 -6.04 -6.93
N PHE A 185 -3.20 -5.44 -6.47
CA PHE A 185 -3.34 -4.00 -6.31
C PHE A 185 -3.92 -3.68 -4.93
N SER A 186 -3.23 -2.91 -4.12
CA SER A 186 -3.76 -2.46 -2.83
C SER A 186 -4.51 -1.14 -2.91
N ILE A 187 -5.53 -1.05 -2.06
CA ILE A 187 -6.45 0.08 -2.02
C ILE A 187 -6.30 0.78 -0.68
N PRO A 188 -5.76 2.02 -0.65
CA PRO A 188 -5.55 2.76 0.58
C PRO A 188 -6.82 3.49 1.03
N PRO A 189 -6.87 3.97 2.29
CA PRO A 189 -8.00 4.70 2.87
C PRO A 189 -8.42 5.95 2.09
N SER A 190 -7.47 6.60 1.42
CA SER A 190 -7.69 7.76 0.57
C SER A 190 -8.66 7.50 -0.61
N ILE A 191 -9.02 6.25 -0.90
CA ILE A 191 -10.03 5.86 -1.90
C ILE A 191 -11.34 6.64 -1.78
N VAL A 192 -11.73 7.03 -0.57
CA VAL A 192 -12.96 7.80 -0.32
C VAL A 192 -12.98 9.15 -1.04
N ARG A 193 -11.80 9.68 -1.38
CA ARG A 193 -11.59 11.00 -2.00
C ARG A 193 -10.74 10.95 -3.28
N SER A 194 -10.34 9.77 -3.73
CA SER A 194 -9.44 9.61 -4.88
C SER A 194 -10.18 9.14 -6.14
N GLU A 195 -9.59 9.42 -7.30
CA GLU A 195 -10.08 8.93 -8.60
C GLU A 195 -9.91 7.41 -8.77
N GLN A 196 -9.16 6.76 -7.86
CA GLN A 196 -8.96 5.31 -7.81
C GLN A 196 -10.31 4.56 -7.65
N GLN A 197 -11.39 5.22 -7.25
CA GLN A 197 -12.74 4.66 -7.25
C GLN A 197 -13.17 4.10 -8.61
N LYS A 198 -12.66 4.65 -9.71
CA LYS A 198 -12.93 4.14 -11.08
C LYS A 198 -12.18 2.84 -11.35
N LEU A 199 -10.98 2.70 -10.80
CA LEU A 199 -10.15 1.49 -10.88
C LEU A 199 -10.77 0.36 -10.05
N VAL A 200 -11.07 0.63 -8.76
CA VAL A 200 -11.62 -0.38 -7.83
C VAL A 200 -12.90 -1.03 -8.35
N LYS A 201 -13.75 -0.28 -9.06
CA LYS A 201 -14.98 -0.80 -9.66
C LYS A 201 -14.74 -1.82 -10.80
N GLN A 202 -13.54 -1.86 -11.36
CA GLN A 202 -13.18 -2.71 -12.50
C GLN A 202 -12.21 -3.82 -12.13
N LEU A 203 -11.47 -3.69 -11.03
CA LEU A 203 -10.56 -4.74 -10.56
C LEU A 203 -11.35 -5.96 -10.05
N PRO A 204 -10.92 -7.18 -10.41
CA PRO A 204 -11.43 -8.41 -9.78
C PRO A 204 -11.11 -8.42 -8.28
N LEU A 205 -11.99 -9.02 -7.48
CA LEU A 205 -11.85 -9.02 -6.03
C LEU A 205 -10.61 -9.80 -5.57
N GLU A 206 -10.31 -10.89 -6.25
CA GLU A 206 -9.14 -11.75 -6.05
C GLU A 206 -7.81 -11.04 -6.34
N SER A 207 -7.82 -9.91 -7.05
CA SER A 207 -6.63 -9.12 -7.36
C SER A 207 -6.47 -7.89 -6.45
N MET A 208 -7.34 -7.72 -5.45
CA MET A 208 -7.32 -6.57 -4.55
C MET A 208 -6.75 -6.93 -3.17
N CYS A 209 -5.92 -6.04 -2.66
CA CYS A 209 -5.39 -6.08 -1.29
C CYS A 209 -5.79 -4.83 -0.51
N LEU A 210 -5.61 -4.89 0.81
CA LEU A 210 -5.86 -3.77 1.71
C LEU A 210 -4.53 -3.22 2.18
N GLU A 211 -4.41 -1.90 2.19
CA GLU A 211 -3.28 -1.20 2.78
C GLU A 211 -3.76 0.00 3.59
N THR A 212 -2.91 0.49 4.48
CA THR A 212 -3.12 1.80 5.09
C THR A 212 -2.30 2.88 4.39
N ASP A 213 -1.09 2.54 3.93
CA ASP A 213 -0.08 3.50 3.51
C ASP A 213 0.14 4.58 4.59
N SER A 214 0.03 4.16 5.87
CA SER A 214 0.19 5.06 7.00
C SER A 214 1.64 5.52 7.09
N PRO A 215 1.88 6.80 7.45
CA PRO A 215 0.88 7.78 7.90
C PRO A 215 0.23 8.60 6.77
N ALA A 216 0.55 8.36 5.49
CA ALA A 216 0.31 9.29 4.39
C ALA A 216 -1.12 9.31 3.83
N LEU A 217 -1.75 8.15 3.58
CA LEU A 217 -3.00 8.08 2.79
C LEU A 217 -4.27 7.85 3.61
N GLY A 218 -4.41 8.57 4.72
CA GLY A 218 -5.65 8.61 5.49
C GLY A 218 -6.89 9.07 4.68
N PRO A 219 -8.11 8.74 5.17
CA PRO A 219 -9.37 9.11 4.52
C PRO A 219 -9.55 10.63 4.44
N GLU A 220 -9.04 11.35 5.43
CA GLU A 220 -8.96 12.81 5.48
C GLU A 220 -7.51 13.26 5.22
N LYS A 221 -7.33 14.44 4.60
CA LYS A 221 -5.97 14.99 4.40
C LYS A 221 -5.39 15.39 5.75
N GLN A 222 -4.10 15.11 5.97
CA GLN A 222 -3.34 15.50 7.18
C GLN A 222 -3.76 14.82 8.49
N VAL A 223 -4.46 13.68 8.41
CA VAL A 223 -4.70 12.82 9.57
C VAL A 223 -3.88 11.55 9.36
N GLY A 224 -2.77 11.41 10.10
CA GLY A 224 -2.01 10.17 10.21
C GLY A 224 -2.88 9.14 10.90
N LEU A 225 -3.66 8.40 10.12
CA LEU A 225 -4.74 7.58 10.61
C LEU A 225 -4.62 6.17 10.07
N PHE A 226 -4.43 5.22 10.98
CA PHE A 226 -4.62 3.80 10.69
C PHE A 226 -6.09 3.55 10.34
N MET A 227 -6.34 3.02 9.15
CA MET A 227 -7.68 2.69 8.69
C MET A 227 -7.70 1.37 7.91
N PHE A 228 -8.61 0.50 8.29
CA PHE A 228 -8.93 -0.71 7.51
C PHE A 228 -10.11 -0.44 6.59
N ILE A 229 -10.00 -0.90 5.35
CA ILE A 229 -11.14 -1.02 4.43
C ILE A 229 -11.64 -2.46 4.53
N SER A 230 -12.87 -2.68 4.99
CA SER A 230 -13.52 -3.99 4.78
C SER A 230 -14.31 -3.97 3.47
N LEU A 231 -13.95 -4.84 2.53
CA LEU A 231 -14.73 -5.12 1.32
C LEU A 231 -15.78 -6.20 1.63
N PHE A 232 -17.03 -5.81 1.84
CA PHE A 232 -18.14 -6.77 1.87
C PHE A 232 -18.89 -6.79 0.54
N THR A 233 -19.00 -7.97 -0.07
CA THR A 233 -19.99 -8.24 -1.12
C THR A 233 -21.31 -8.65 -0.45
N HIS A 234 -22.33 -7.81 -0.48
CA HIS A 234 -23.66 -8.24 -0.04
C HIS A 234 -24.36 -8.98 -1.20
N ASN A 235 -24.38 -10.31 -1.13
CA ASN A 235 -25.12 -11.14 -2.09
C ASN A 235 -26.58 -11.22 -1.62
N SER A 236 -27.41 -10.25 -1.99
CA SER A 236 -28.87 -10.35 -1.82
C SER A 236 -29.43 -11.13 -3.01
N SER A 237 -30.11 -12.24 -2.73
CA SER A 237 -30.65 -13.21 -3.70
C SER A 237 -31.73 -12.65 -4.67
N LYS A 238 -31.94 -11.33 -4.73
CA LYS A 238 -32.97 -10.68 -5.56
C LYS A 238 -32.47 -9.57 -6.49
N GLU A 239 -31.19 -9.20 -6.49
CA GLU A 239 -30.66 -8.16 -7.41
C GLU A 239 -29.37 -8.64 -8.06
N ARG A 240 -29.33 -8.77 -9.40
CA ARG A 240 -28.16 -9.23 -10.19
C ARG A 240 -26.99 -8.23 -10.22
N HIS A 241 -26.88 -7.32 -9.26
CA HIS A 241 -25.80 -6.34 -9.18
C HIS A 241 -25.39 -6.16 -7.72
N GLY A 242 -24.15 -6.53 -7.39
CA GLY A 242 -23.61 -6.46 -6.04
C GLY A 242 -23.64 -5.04 -5.47
N LYS A 243 -24.12 -4.92 -4.23
CA LYS A 243 -23.99 -3.69 -3.42
C LYS A 243 -22.61 -3.71 -2.76
N PHE A 244 -21.83 -2.65 -2.99
CA PHE A 244 -20.55 -2.42 -2.34
C PHE A 244 -20.81 -1.66 -1.04
N ILE A 245 -20.35 -2.22 0.08
CA ILE A 245 -20.31 -1.53 1.37
C ILE A 245 -18.84 -1.52 1.79
N CYS A 246 -18.21 -0.34 1.71
CA CYS A 246 -16.91 -0.11 2.33
C CYS A 246 -17.18 0.37 3.75
N MET A 247 -16.79 -0.44 4.73
CA MET A 247 -16.81 -0.07 6.14
C MET A 247 -15.39 0.28 6.57
N ALA A 248 -15.20 1.52 7.00
CA ALA A 248 -13.98 1.98 7.65
C ALA A 248 -14.20 2.03 9.16
N HIS A 249 -13.29 1.45 9.94
CA HIS A 249 -13.23 1.60 11.39
C HIS A 249 -12.12 2.58 11.75
N PHE A 250 -12.44 3.54 12.63
CA PHE A 250 -11.55 4.61 13.06
C PHE A 250 -11.15 4.38 14.52
N THR A 251 -9.89 4.62 14.86
CA THR A 251 -9.46 4.85 16.24
C THR A 251 -8.46 6.00 16.25
N HIS A 252 -8.86 7.16 16.78
CA HIS A 252 -7.94 8.22 17.14
C HIS A 252 -8.33 8.76 18.52
N ARG A 253 -7.38 8.78 19.47
CA ARG A 253 -7.55 9.36 20.82
C ARG A 253 -8.88 8.98 21.49
N GLY A 254 -9.16 7.69 21.58
CA GLY A 254 -10.36 7.18 22.28
C GLY A 254 -11.71 7.43 21.59
N ASN A 255 -11.74 7.95 20.34
CA ASN A 255 -12.97 8.08 19.57
C ASN A 255 -12.99 7.12 18.38
N SER A 256 -13.97 6.20 18.41
CA SER A 256 -14.28 5.32 17.29
C SER A 256 -15.43 5.89 16.46
N LYS A 257 -15.15 6.22 15.20
CA LYS A 257 -16.18 6.48 14.18
C LYS A 257 -16.22 5.30 13.21
N CYS A 258 -17.33 5.13 12.49
CA CYS A 258 -17.46 4.15 11.41
C CYS A 258 -18.05 4.87 10.21
N LEU A 259 -17.34 4.89 9.08
CA LEU A 259 -17.88 5.40 7.82
C LEU A 259 -18.36 4.22 7.00
N THR A 260 -19.65 4.24 6.65
CA THR A 260 -20.28 3.28 5.76
C THR A 260 -20.49 3.96 4.40
N LEU A 261 -19.80 3.50 3.36
CA LEU A 261 -20.09 3.93 1.99
C LEU A 261 -21.20 3.04 1.41
N GLU A 262 -22.44 3.54 1.37
CA GLU A 262 -23.55 2.92 0.62
C GLU A 262 -23.68 3.58 -0.77
N LYS A 263 -23.80 2.80 -1.84
CA LYS A 263 -23.99 3.33 -3.20
C LYS A 263 -25.45 3.76 -3.43
N ILE A 264 -25.60 4.96 -3.97
CA ILE A 264 -26.84 5.57 -4.51
C ILE A 264 -27.23 4.91 -5.85
N SER A 265 -28.54 4.66 -6.03
CA SER A 265 -29.16 4.19 -7.27
C SER A 265 -29.01 5.23 -8.41
N HIS A 266 -29.14 4.79 -9.66
CA HIS A 266 -28.82 5.46 -10.94
C HIS A 266 -29.39 6.87 -11.27
N THR A 267 -29.75 7.69 -10.29
CA THR A 267 -30.28 9.04 -10.54
C THR A 267 -29.73 10.03 -9.50
N ARG A 268 -28.80 10.89 -9.96
CA ARG A 268 -28.20 12.09 -9.32
C ARG A 268 -26.86 11.90 -8.60
N ASN A 269 -25.85 12.62 -9.12
CA ASN A 269 -24.49 12.78 -8.60
C ASN A 269 -24.48 13.69 -7.36
N THR A 270 -24.69 13.14 -6.17
CA THR A 270 -24.29 13.80 -4.90
C THR A 270 -23.89 12.73 -3.88
N PHE A 271 -22.70 12.86 -3.27
CA PHE A 271 -22.32 12.10 -2.09
C PHE A 271 -22.96 12.74 -0.85
N SER A 272 -23.57 11.95 0.04
CA SER A 272 -24.04 12.43 1.34
C SER A 272 -23.42 11.57 2.44
N ILE A 273 -22.61 12.21 3.28
CA ILE A 273 -22.14 11.65 4.55
C ILE A 273 -23.36 11.60 5.47
N LYS A 274 -23.74 10.41 5.95
CA LYS A 274 -24.72 10.27 7.01
C LYS A 274 -24.03 9.74 8.26
N ASP A 275 -23.94 10.59 9.28
CA ASP A 275 -23.69 10.14 10.65
C ASP A 275 -24.86 9.24 11.06
N LYS A 276 -24.62 7.93 11.18
CA LYS A 276 -25.54 7.03 11.86
C LYS A 276 -24.83 6.43 13.07
N ALA A 277 -25.33 6.79 14.24
CA ALA A 277 -25.01 6.09 15.49
C ALA A 277 -25.33 4.60 15.33
N TYR A 278 -24.43 3.76 15.83
CA TYR A 278 -24.54 2.30 15.85
C TYR A 278 -25.90 1.83 16.37
N ARG A 279 -26.62 1.01 15.60
CA ARG A 279 -27.53 0.02 16.19
C ARG A 279 -26.71 -1.23 16.47
N LYS A 280 -26.52 -1.54 17.76
CA LYS A 280 -26.01 -2.84 18.22
C LYS A 280 -26.88 -3.94 17.63
N TYR A 281 -26.31 -4.80 16.79
CA TYR A 281 -26.86 -6.13 16.55
C TYR A 281 -25.99 -7.13 17.32
N PRO A 282 -26.58 -8.02 18.13
CA PRO A 282 -25.84 -9.02 18.88
C PRO A 282 -25.23 -10.04 17.91
N ILE A 283 -23.91 -10.17 17.93
CA ILE A 283 -23.21 -11.27 17.28
C ILE A 283 -23.23 -12.43 18.29
N THR A 284 -23.92 -13.51 17.96
CA THR A 284 -23.83 -14.79 18.68
C THR A 284 -22.76 -15.64 17.99
N PHE A 285 -21.90 -16.28 18.80
CA PHE A 285 -20.76 -17.10 18.37
C PHE A 285 -21.20 -18.37 17.62
#